data_AF-A0A3N5NZI8-F1
#
_entry.id   AF-A0A3N5NZI8-F1
#
_cell.length_a   1.000
_cell.length_b   1.000
_cell.length_c   1.000
_cell.angle_alpha   90.00
_cell.angle_beta   90.00
_cell.angle_gamma   90.00
#
_symmetry.space_group_name_H-M   'P 1'
#
loop_
_entity.id
_entity.type
_entity.pdbx_description
1 polymer ?
#
loop_
_entity_poly.entity_id
_entity_poly.type
_entity_poly.pdbx_seq_one_letter_code
_entity_poly.pdbx_strand_id
1 'polypeptide(L)' 'MAQEPEVNSAQAARRAAYRQGFLVLVGLAVLTGLEFLIAGLTNGSAVFLFIMALLKAGIILQYFMHIRSLWTEEESH' A
#
# COMPACT_ATOMS: atom_id res chain seq x y z
N MET A 1 39.22 6.62 10.95
CA MET A 1 38.27 6.13 9.92
C MET A 1 36.97 5.79 10.62
N ALA A 2 36.07 6.76 10.75
CA ALA A 2 34.78 6.58 11.40
C ALA A 2 33.71 7.23 10.52
N GLN A 3 33.18 6.42 9.61
CA GLN A 3 32.11 6.69 8.67
C GLN A 3 31.49 5.27 8.53
N GLU A 4 30.21 4.92 8.75
CA GLU A 4 28.93 5.63 8.59
C GLU A 4 27.79 4.92 9.37
N PRO A 5 27.31 5.43 10.52
CA PRO A 5 26.02 5.00 11.05
C PRO A 5 24.84 5.53 10.20
N GLU A 6 25.02 6.68 9.54
CA GLU A 6 24.01 7.39 8.73
C GLU A 6 23.55 6.60 7.49
N VAL A 7 24.47 5.90 6.81
CA VAL A 7 24.13 5.11 5.62
C VAL A 7 23.32 3.86 5.98
N ASN A 8 23.45 3.33 7.20
CA ASN A 8 22.73 2.13 7.64
C ASN A 8 21.27 2.43 8.02
N SER A 9 21.00 3.60 8.63
CA SER A 9 19.64 4.03 8.98
C SER A 9 18.79 4.39 7.75
N ALA A 10 19.38 5.09 6.76
CA ALA A 10 18.69 5.42 5.51
C ALA A 10 18.27 4.17 4.73
N GLN A 11 19.11 3.12 4.72
CA GLN A 11 18.78 1.83 4.11
C GLN A 11 17.66 1.09 4.84
N ALA A 12 17.61 1.17 6.18
CA ALA A 12 16.55 0.57 6.98
C ALA A 12 15.19 1.25 6.72
N ALA A 13 15.15 2.59 6.67
CA ALA A 13 13.95 3.36 6.35
C ALA A 13 13.42 3.02 4.93
N ARG A 14 14.31 2.95 3.94
CA ARG A 14 13.97 2.54 2.57
C ARG A 14 13.34 1.14 2.54
N ARG A 15 13.92 0.18 3.28
CA ARG A 15 13.39 -1.20 3.39
C ARG A 15 12.00 -1.24 4.03
N ALA A 16 11.74 -0.41 5.06
CA ALA A 16 10.43 -0.33 5.69
C ALA A 16 9.35 0.16 4.72
N ALA A 17 9.65 1.20 3.93
CA ALA A 17 8.75 1.72 2.90
C ALA A 17 8.45 0.67 1.81
N TYR A 18 9.47 -0.07 1.35
CA TYR A 18 9.26 -1.16 0.38
C TYR A 18 8.39 -2.30 0.93
N ARG A 19 8.59 -2.69 2.20
CA ARG A 19 7.75 -3.73 2.83
C ARG A 19 6.30 -3.31 2.92
N GLN A 20 6.04 -2.05 3.26
CA GLN A 20 4.67 -1.52 3.34
C GLN A 20 4.00 -1.48 1.96
N GLY A 21 4.69 -0.95 0.94
CA GLY A 21 4.19 -0.96 -0.43
C GLY A 21 3.90 -2.37 -0.94
N PHE A 22 4.77 -3.34 -0.61
CA PHE A 22 4.59 -4.74 -0.98
C PHE A 22 3.36 -5.37 -0.30
N LEU A 23 3.12 -5.13 0.99
CA LEU A 23 1.94 -5.62 1.70
C LEU A 23 0.64 -5.09 1.10
N VAL A 24 0.62 -3.79 0.75
CA VAL A 24 -0.56 -3.16 0.12
C VAL A 24 -0.78 -3.72 -1.27
N LEU A 25 0.30 -3.92 -2.04
CA LEU A 25 0.23 -4.54 -3.37
C LEU A 25 -0.34 -5.96 -3.31
N VAL A 26 0.11 -6.77 -2.34
CA VAL A 26 -0.45 -8.11 -2.12
C VAL A 26 -1.93 -8.04 -1.74
N GLY A 27 -2.31 -7.14 -0.84
CA GLY A 27 -3.72 -6.94 -0.46
C GLY A 27 -4.61 -6.54 -1.64
N LEU A 28 -4.15 -5.60 -2.48
CA LEU A 28 -4.84 -5.17 -3.69
C LEU A 28 -4.91 -6.30 -4.74
N ALA A 29 -3.85 -7.10 -4.89
CA ALA A 29 -3.83 -8.23 -5.80
C ALA A 29 -4.85 -9.30 -5.39
N VAL A 30 -4.93 -9.63 -4.10
CA VAL A 30 -5.93 -10.56 -3.56
C VAL A 30 -7.35 -10.02 -3.78
N LEU A 31 -7.60 -8.75 -3.46
CA LEU A 31 -8.90 -8.11 -3.67
C LEU A 31 -9.32 -8.11 -5.16
N THR A 32 -8.37 -7.94 -6.07
CA THR A 32 -8.59 -7.98 -7.52
C THR A 32 -8.90 -9.41 -8.00
N GLY A 33 -8.21 -10.42 -7.45
CA GLY A 33 -8.53 -11.82 -7.75
C GLY A 33 -9.94 -12.21 -7.29
N LEU A 34 -10.33 -11.80 -6.08
CA LEU A 34 -11.69 -12.01 -5.56
C LEU A 34 -12.74 -11.29 -6.40
N GLU A 35 -12.47 -10.04 -6.79
CA GLU A 35 -13.34 -9.30 -7.71
C GLU A 35 -13.54 -10.04 -9.03
N PHE A 36 -12.46 -10.54 -9.64
CA PHE A 36 -12.56 -11.27 -10.91
C PHE A 36 -13.45 -12.52 -10.80
N LEU A 37 -13.32 -13.28 -9.71
CA LEU A 37 -14.17 -14.45 -9.44
C LEU A 37 -15.64 -14.06 -9.24
N ILE A 38 -15.91 -13.02 -8.44
CA ILE A 38 -17.26 -12.53 -8.17
C ILE A 38 -17.89 -11.93 -9.44
N ALA A 39 -17.11 -11.22 -10.25
CA ALA A 39 -17.57 -10.64 -11.51
C ALA A 39 -17.99 -11.72 -12.52
N GLY A 40 -17.25 -12.83 -12.58
CA GLY A 40 -17.63 -13.99 -13.39
C GLY A 40 -18.95 -14.64 -12.94
N LEU A 41 -19.23 -14.65 -11.64
CA LEU A 41 -20.46 -15.22 -11.07
C LEU A 41 -21.68 -14.28 -11.19
N THR A 42 -21.46 -12.97 -11.28
CA THR A 42 -22.51 -11.94 -11.26
C THR A 42 -22.82 -11.35 -12.64
N ASN A 43 -22.35 -11.99 -13.73
CA ASN A 43 -22.46 -11.49 -15.11
C ASN A 43 -21.89 -10.08 -15.31
N GLY A 44 -20.81 -9.72 -14.59
CA GLY A 44 -20.14 -8.44 -14.78
C GLY A 44 -20.99 -7.23 -14.40
N SER A 45 -21.79 -7.33 -13.34
CA SER A 45 -22.58 -6.19 -12.84
C SER A 45 -21.69 -4.98 -12.56
N ALA A 46 -21.88 -3.91 -13.36
CA ALA A 46 -21.10 -2.68 -13.27
C ALA A 46 -21.14 -2.04 -11.88
N VAL A 47 -22.26 -2.21 -11.16
CA VAL A 47 -22.42 -1.71 -9.79
C VAL A 47 -21.45 -2.40 -8.82
N PHE A 48 -21.26 -3.70 -8.95
CA PHE A 48 -20.33 -4.45 -8.09
C PHE A 48 -18.88 -4.09 -8.38
N LEU A 49 -18.51 -3.95 -9.65
CA LEU A 49 -17.18 -3.49 -10.06
C LEU A 49 -16.90 -2.08 -9.56
N PHE A 50 -17.90 -1.20 -9.57
CA PHE A 50 -17.78 0.15 -9.05
C PHE A 50 -17.54 0.17 -7.53
N ILE A 51 -18.26 -0.64 -6.76
CA ILE A 51 -18.04 -0.80 -5.31
C ILE A 51 -16.62 -1.34 -5.04
N MET A 52 -16.17 -2.34 -5.80
CA MET A 52 -14.82 -2.89 -5.67
C MET A 52 -13.73 -1.87 -6.03
N ALA A 53 -13.99 -0.98 -6.99
CA ALA A 53 -13.09 0.13 -7.33
C ALA A 53 -13.00 1.15 -6.18
N LEU A 54 -14.13 1.47 -5.53
CA LEU A 54 -14.14 2.33 -4.34
C LEU A 54 -13.38 1.72 -3.15
N LEU A 55 -13.53 0.41 -2.92
CA LEU A 55 -12.77 -0.29 -1.87
C LEU A 55 -11.26 -0.22 -2.13
N LYS A 56 -10.81 -0.44 -3.37
CA LYS A 56 -9.41 -0.28 -3.74
C LYS A 56 -8.92 1.15 -3.53
N ALA A 57 -9.71 2.14 -3.95
CA ALA A 57 -9.37 3.55 -3.76
C ALA A 57 -9.24 3.89 -2.26
N GLY A 58 -10.15 3.40 -1.41
CA GLY A 58 -10.07 3.58 0.04
C GLY A 58 -8.81 2.98 0.66
N ILE A 59 -8.44 1.75 0.26
CA ILE A 59 -7.19 1.11 0.69
C ILE A 59 -5.99 1.94 0.25
N ILE A 60 -5.96 2.39 -1.00
CA ILE A 60 -4.84 3.20 -1.52
C ILE A 60 -4.73 4.52 -0.76
N LEU A 61 -5.85 5.22 -0.51
CA LEU A 61 -5.84 6.48 0.24
C LEU A 61 -5.39 6.27 1.69
N GLN A 62 -5.89 5.22 2.36
CA GLN A 62 -5.49 4.94 3.74
C GLN A 62 -4.00 4.56 3.84
N TYR A 63 -3.51 3.72 2.93
CA TYR A 63 -2.15 3.23 3.01
C TYR A 63 -1.13 4.12 2.34
N PHE A 64 -1.42 4.87 1.29
CA PHE A 64 -0.43 5.74 0.63
C PHE A 64 -0.57 7.21 1.00
N MET A 65 -1.78 7.67 1.37
CA MET A 65 -2.02 9.08 1.72
C MET A 65 -1.78 9.33 3.21
N HIS A 66 -2.08 8.37 4.08
CA HIS A 66 -1.80 8.45 5.52
C HIS A 66 -0.36 8.06 5.90
N ILE A 67 0.44 7.53 4.95
CA ILE A 67 1.90 7.35 5.10
C ILE A 67 2.65 8.68 5.25
N ARG A 68 2.01 9.85 5.04
CA ARG A 68 2.65 11.11 5.44
C ARG A 68 3.06 11.14 6.92
N SER A 69 2.43 10.35 7.81
CA SER A 69 2.88 10.28 9.21
C SER A 69 4.24 9.58 9.37
N LEU A 70 4.68 8.76 8.40
CA LEU A 70 6.02 8.16 8.39
C LEU A 70 7.08 9.09 7.83
N TRP A 71 6.68 10.22 7.25
CA TRP A 71 7.58 11.32 6.87
C TRP A 71 7.60 12.42 7.94
N THR A 72 6.93 12.20 9.08
CA THR A 72 6.92 13.09 10.26
C THR A 72 7.74 12.50 11.42
N GLU A 73 8.58 11.50 11.15
CA GLU A 73 9.55 10.98 12.13
C GLU A 73 11.01 11.24 11.67
N GLU A 74 11.20 12.16 10.72
CA GLU A 74 12.50 12.73 10.33
C GLU A 74 12.68 14.19 10.80
N GLU A 75 11.74 14.75 11.56
CA GLU A 75 11.85 16.09 12.18
C GLU A 75 11.68 16.07 13.71
N SER A 76 12.17 15.03 14.39
CA SER A 76 12.41 15.16 15.83
C SER A 76 13.78 14.61 16.26
N HIS A 77 14.73 15.55 16.29
CA HIS A 77 15.96 15.60 17.08
C HIS A 77 17.15 14.75 16.63
#